data_AF-A0A514JN61-F1
#
_entry.id   AF-A0A514JN61-F1
#
_cell.length_a   1.000
_cell.length_b   1.000
_cell.length_c   1.000
_cell.angle_alpha   90.00
_cell.angle_beta   90.00
_cell.angle_gamma   90.00
#
_symmetry.space_group_name_H-M   'P 1'
#
loop_
_entity.id
_entity.type
_entity.pdbx_description
1 polymer ?
#
loop_
_entity_poly.entity_id
_entity_poly.type
_entity_poly.pdbx_seq_one_letter_code
_entity_poly.pdbx_strand_id
1 'polypeptide(L)'
;MSDRSALLKGVRAWLVFFVVCLVLSGATAFPLVHELRWTEDLLRSLSAPEHLPGLMEWIERVRQGLETADADYPFLLYGTDWLAFAHLVIAVAFLGPYRDPVRNVWVVEFGMIACAGIVPLALICGPIRGIPFWWSVIDMAFGVFGVIPLYVVRRKIKRLEALTPYAGSRPVPVPR
;
A
#
# COMPACT_ATOMS: atom_id res chain seq x y z
N MET A 1 -8.81 22.47 -23.34
CA MET A 1 -8.53 22.08 -21.94
C MET A 1 -7.13 22.57 -21.61
N SER A 2 -6.93 23.33 -20.53
CA SER A 2 -5.58 23.80 -20.17
C SER A 2 -4.68 22.61 -19.78
N ASP A 3 -3.41 22.62 -20.16
CA ASP A 3 -2.44 21.57 -19.80
C ASP A 3 -2.43 21.27 -18.30
N ARG A 4 -2.68 22.30 -17.48
CA ARG A 4 -2.87 22.20 -16.03
C ARG A 4 -4.01 21.28 -15.63
N SER A 5 -5.17 21.41 -16.28
CA SER A 5 -6.35 20.58 -15.99
C SER A 5 -6.12 19.10 -16.34
N ALA A 6 -5.41 18.83 -17.44
CA ALA A 6 -5.04 17.49 -17.85
C ALA A 6 -4.03 16.85 -16.87
N LEU A 7 -3.03 17.62 -16.42
CA LEU A 7 -2.06 17.18 -15.41
C LEU A 7 -2.75 16.85 -14.07
N LEU A 8 -3.67 17.70 -13.61
CA LEU A 8 -4.45 17.48 -12.40
C LEU A 8 -5.31 16.21 -12.47
N LYS A 9 -6.01 15.98 -13.59
CA LYS A 9 -6.77 14.73 -13.80
C LYS A 9 -5.85 13.51 -13.74
N GLY A 10 -4.68 13.58 -14.38
CA GLY A 10 -3.70 12.50 -14.33
C GLY A 10 -3.18 12.22 -12.92
N VAL A 11 -2.87 13.25 -12.14
CA VAL A 11 -2.47 13.11 -10.72
C VAL A 11 -3.57 12.40 -9.93
N ARG A 12 -4.83 12.84 -10.05
CA ARG A 12 -5.96 12.26 -9.34
C ARG A 12 -6.21 10.80 -9.73
N ALA A 13 -6.13 10.46 -11.02
CA ALA A 13 -6.31 9.08 -11.47
C ALA A 13 -5.26 8.12 -10.86
N TRP A 14 -3.99 8.52 -10.88
CA TRP A 14 -2.92 7.72 -10.26
C TRP A 14 -3.04 7.63 -8.74
N LEU A 15 -3.47 8.71 -8.08
CA LEU A 15 -3.75 8.70 -6.64
C LEU A 15 -4.90 7.74 -6.29
N VAL A 16 -6.01 7.78 -7.04
CA VAL A 16 -7.13 6.85 -6.81
C VAL A 16 -6.69 5.42 -7.03
N PHE A 17 -5.95 5.14 -8.11
CA PHE A 17 -5.42 3.80 -8.38
C PHE A 17 -4.57 3.30 -7.19
N PHE A 18 -3.62 4.11 -6.71
CA PHE A 18 -2.81 3.75 -5.55
C PHE A 18 -3.64 3.51 -4.29
N VAL A 19 -4.61 4.41 -4.00
CA VAL A 19 -5.47 4.29 -2.82
C VAL A 19 -6.34 3.03 -2.88
N VAL A 20 -6.86 2.67 -4.05
CA VAL A 20 -7.63 1.42 -4.22
C VAL A 20 -6.73 0.21 -3.94
N CYS A 21 -5.52 0.16 -4.51
CA CYS A 21 -4.58 -0.92 -4.24
C CYS A 21 -4.19 -1.00 -2.75
N LEU A 22 -3.97 0.15 -2.10
CA LEU A 22 -3.67 0.22 -0.67
C LEU A 22 -4.83 -0.31 0.19
N VAL A 23 -6.06 0.11 -0.11
CA VAL A 23 -7.26 -0.34 0.62
C VAL A 23 -7.49 -1.83 0.41
N LEU A 24 -7.39 -2.34 -0.82
CA LEU A 24 -7.55 -3.76 -1.10
C LEU A 24 -6.47 -4.59 -0.38
N SER A 25 -5.22 -4.13 -0.39
CA SER A 25 -4.11 -4.77 0.34
C SER A 25 -4.37 -4.85 1.85
N GLY A 26 -4.93 -3.80 2.46
CA GLY A 26 -5.26 -3.81 3.89
C GLY A 26 -6.52 -4.61 4.22
N ALA A 27 -7.54 -4.54 3.36
CA ALA A 27 -8.85 -5.15 3.61
C ALA A 27 -8.82 -6.68 3.63
N THR A 28 -7.87 -7.31 2.92
CA THR A 28 -7.68 -8.78 2.96
C THR A 28 -7.29 -9.30 4.34
N ALA A 29 -6.80 -8.44 5.23
CA ALA A 29 -6.48 -8.83 6.60
C ALA A 29 -7.71 -9.01 7.51
N PHE A 30 -8.90 -8.54 7.10
CA PHE A 30 -10.15 -8.78 7.85
C PHE A 30 -10.62 -10.24 7.72
N PRO A 31 -10.93 -10.77 6.52
CA PRO A 31 -11.33 -12.17 6.33
C PRO A 31 -10.12 -13.11 6.17
N LEU A 32 -8.99 -12.85 6.84
CA LEU A 32 -7.71 -13.51 6.54
C LEU A 32 -7.80 -15.05 6.54
N VAL A 33 -8.49 -15.64 7.52
CA VAL A 33 -8.68 -17.10 7.61
C VAL A 33 -9.48 -17.64 6.42
N HIS A 34 -10.53 -16.93 6.00
CA HIS A 34 -11.40 -17.33 4.90
C HIS A 34 -10.67 -17.21 3.55
N GLU A 35 -9.98 -16.10 3.33
CA GLU A 35 -9.17 -15.87 2.12
C GLU A 35 -8.07 -16.91 1.97
N LEU A 36 -7.45 -17.33 3.08
CA LEU A 36 -6.40 -18.33 3.01
C LEU A 36 -6.93 -19.75 2.73
N ARG A 37 -8.12 -20.10 3.25
CA ARG A 37 -8.82 -21.33 2.85
C ARG A 37 -9.08 -21.36 1.35
N TRP A 38 -9.64 -20.27 0.81
CA TRP A 38 -9.92 -20.15 -0.62
C TRP A 38 -8.64 -20.21 -1.46
N THR A 39 -7.57 -19.58 -0.98
CA THR A 39 -6.25 -19.61 -1.64
C THR A 39 -5.70 -21.04 -1.69
N GLU A 40 -5.79 -21.80 -0.61
CA GLU A 40 -5.35 -23.19 -0.60
C GLU A 40 -6.17 -24.05 -1.56
N ASP A 41 -7.51 -23.94 -1.53
CA ASP A 41 -8.40 -24.68 -2.42
C ASP A 41 -8.09 -24.37 -3.90
N LEU A 42 -7.88 -23.09 -4.22
CA LEU A 42 -7.49 -22.65 -5.56
C LEU A 42 -6.14 -23.24 -5.97
N LEU A 43 -5.12 -23.15 -5.11
CA LEU A 43 -3.79 -23.69 -5.42
C LEU A 43 -3.83 -25.21 -5.62
N ARG A 44 -4.63 -25.94 -4.82
CA ARG A 44 -4.86 -27.38 -5.02
C ARG A 44 -5.52 -27.67 -6.37
N SER A 45 -6.51 -26.87 -6.77
CA SER A 45 -7.19 -27.02 -8.07
C SER A 45 -6.28 -26.75 -9.28
N LEU A 46 -5.21 -25.98 -9.09
CA LEU A 46 -4.22 -25.64 -10.12
C LEU A 46 -3.02 -26.61 -10.15
N SER A 47 -3.11 -27.77 -9.48
CA SER A 47 -2.00 -28.73 -9.34
C SER A 47 -0.71 -28.12 -8.75
N ALA A 48 -0.83 -27.04 -7.97
CA ALA A 48 0.31 -26.45 -7.27
C ALA A 48 1.06 -27.43 -6.35
N PRO A 49 0.44 -28.45 -5.71
CA PRO A 49 1.19 -29.46 -4.96
C PRO A 49 2.25 -30.21 -5.78
N GLU A 50 2.02 -30.38 -7.08
CA GLU A 50 2.93 -31.12 -7.98
C GLU A 50 4.07 -30.24 -8.50
N HIS A 51 3.79 -28.94 -8.72
CA HIS A 51 4.74 -28.01 -9.33
C HIS A 51 5.48 -27.11 -8.33
N LEU A 52 4.84 -26.82 -7.19
CA LEU A 52 5.32 -25.89 -6.16
C LEU A 52 5.07 -26.45 -4.74
N PRO A 53 5.62 -27.62 -4.39
CA PRO A 53 5.35 -28.29 -3.12
C PRO A 53 5.69 -27.41 -1.90
N GLY A 54 6.80 -26.66 -1.95
CA GLY A 54 7.19 -25.76 -0.86
C GLY A 54 6.26 -24.56 -0.65
N LEU A 55 5.56 -24.11 -1.69
CA LEU A 55 4.51 -23.08 -1.56
C LEU A 55 3.30 -23.69 -0.86
N MET A 56 2.89 -24.90 -1.25
CA MET A 56 1.75 -25.58 -0.63
C MET A 56 1.98 -25.90 0.83
N GLU A 57 3.13 -26.45 1.19
CA GLU A 57 3.49 -26.73 2.59
C GLU A 57 3.46 -25.46 3.44
N TRP A 58 3.96 -24.34 2.90
CA TRP A 58 3.93 -23.07 3.60
C TRP A 58 2.51 -22.52 3.79
N ILE A 59 1.69 -22.51 2.72
CA ILE A 59 0.29 -22.08 2.79
C ILE A 59 -0.50 -22.92 3.80
N GLU A 60 -0.35 -24.24 3.75
CA GLU A 60 -1.04 -25.15 4.66
C GLU A 60 -0.61 -24.92 6.11
N ARG A 61 0.69 -24.72 6.37
CA ARG A 61 1.20 -24.37 7.71
C ARG A 61 0.61 -23.06 8.23
N VAL A 62 0.57 -22.02 7.39
CA VAL A 62 0.00 -20.71 7.78
C VAL A 62 -1.50 -20.84 8.03
N ARG A 63 -2.25 -21.56 7.19
CA ARG A 63 -3.69 -21.79 7.36
C ARG A 63 -3.98 -22.51 8.67
N GLN A 64 -3.32 -23.63 8.93
CA GLN A 64 -3.50 -24.38 10.17
C GLN A 64 -3.19 -23.51 11.40
N GLY A 65 -2.13 -22.70 11.35
CA GLY A 65 -1.78 -21.77 12.43
C GLY A 65 -2.85 -20.69 12.65
N LEU A 66 -3.38 -20.09 11.58
CA LEU A 66 -4.43 -19.09 11.66
C LEU A 66 -5.77 -19.66 12.12
N GLU A 67 -6.16 -20.84 11.66
CA GLU A 67 -7.38 -21.51 12.12
C GLU A 67 -7.31 -21.89 13.60
N THR A 68 -6.16 -22.39 14.06
CA THR A 68 -5.93 -22.68 15.48
C THR A 68 -6.00 -21.41 16.30
N ALA A 69 -5.38 -20.31 15.83
CA ALA A 69 -5.45 -19.02 16.51
C ALA A 69 -6.88 -18.47 16.54
N ASP A 70 -7.65 -18.59 15.45
CA ASP A 70 -9.06 -18.14 15.40
C ASP A 70 -9.95 -18.96 16.35
N ALA A 71 -9.75 -20.28 16.41
CA ALA A 71 -10.55 -21.17 17.25
C ALA A 71 -10.22 -21.03 18.75
N ASP A 72 -8.93 -21.03 19.09
CA ASP A 72 -8.48 -21.14 20.48
C ASP A 72 -8.14 -19.77 21.11
N TYR A 73 -7.69 -18.81 20.28
CA TYR A 73 -7.18 -17.50 20.74
C TYR A 73 -7.63 -16.32 19.84
N PRO A 74 -8.94 -16.16 19.55
CA PRO A 74 -9.45 -15.23 18.53
C PRO A 74 -9.04 -13.77 18.79
N PHE A 75 -8.79 -13.39 20.05
CA PHE A 75 -8.31 -12.07 20.42
C PHE A 75 -6.96 -11.70 19.78
N LEU A 76 -6.16 -12.67 19.33
CA LEU A 76 -4.91 -12.42 18.61
C LEU A 76 -5.17 -11.84 17.21
N LEU A 77 -6.25 -12.25 16.54
CA LEU A 77 -6.64 -11.73 15.23
C LEU A 77 -7.17 -10.29 15.30
N TYR A 78 -7.51 -9.79 16.50
CA TYR A 78 -7.75 -8.35 16.65
C TYR A 78 -6.54 -7.50 16.23
N GLY A 79 -5.32 -8.05 16.32
CA GLY A 79 -4.12 -7.41 15.78
C GLY A 79 -4.18 -7.22 14.26
N THR A 80 -4.76 -8.17 13.50
CA THR A 80 -4.91 -8.05 12.05
C THR A 80 -5.99 -7.02 11.68
N ASP A 81 -7.04 -6.89 12.49
CA ASP A 81 -8.04 -5.83 12.32
C ASP A 81 -7.43 -4.44 12.45
N TRP A 82 -6.53 -4.22 13.41
CA TRP A 82 -5.80 -2.96 13.55
C TRP A 82 -4.89 -2.67 12.36
N LEU A 83 -4.22 -3.69 11.83
CA LEU A 83 -3.40 -3.56 10.63
C LEU A 83 -4.24 -3.19 9.40
N ALA A 84 -5.40 -3.83 9.23
CA ALA A 84 -6.36 -3.50 8.18
C ALA A 84 -6.85 -2.05 8.32
N PHE A 85 -7.23 -1.65 9.55
CA PHE A 85 -7.68 -0.30 9.86
C PHE A 85 -6.60 0.76 9.57
N ALA A 86 -5.33 0.48 9.87
CA ALA A 86 -4.24 1.39 9.57
C ALA A 86 -4.16 1.74 8.07
N HIS A 87 -4.40 0.78 7.17
CA HIS A 87 -4.44 1.03 5.73
C HIS A 87 -5.58 1.97 5.35
N LEU A 88 -6.76 1.82 5.98
CA LEU A 88 -7.89 2.72 5.77
C LEU A 88 -7.59 4.14 6.26
N VAL A 89 -6.94 4.28 7.42
CA VAL A 89 -6.50 5.58 7.94
C VAL A 89 -5.47 6.23 7.02
N ILE A 90 -4.50 5.47 6.51
CA ILE A 90 -3.51 5.98 5.53
C ILE A 90 -4.22 6.40 4.25
N ALA A 91 -5.19 5.62 3.75
CA ALA A 91 -5.98 5.98 2.57
C ALA A 91 -6.72 7.32 2.74
N VAL A 92 -7.26 7.60 3.94
CA VAL A 92 -7.88 8.88 4.27
C VAL A 92 -6.89 10.04 4.16
N ALA A 93 -5.62 9.87 4.56
CA ALA A 93 -4.60 10.91 4.43
C ALA A 93 -4.38 11.35 2.96
N PHE A 94 -4.52 10.42 2.00
CA PHE A 94 -4.41 10.73 0.57
C PHE A 94 -5.54 11.60 0.01
N LEU A 95 -6.61 11.86 0.77
CA LEU A 95 -7.60 12.86 0.42
C LEU A 95 -7.02 14.28 0.37
N GLY A 96 -5.95 14.57 1.13
CA GLY A 96 -5.22 15.84 1.06
C GLY A 96 -4.65 16.09 -0.34
N PRO A 97 -3.73 15.24 -0.83
CA PRO A 97 -3.21 15.30 -2.20
C PRO A 97 -4.28 15.26 -3.30
N TYR A 98 -5.39 14.54 -3.08
CA TYR A 98 -6.48 14.49 -4.05
C TYR A 98 -7.15 15.86 -4.23
N ARG A 99 -7.36 16.59 -3.11
CA ARG A 99 -7.96 17.94 -3.10
C ARG A 99 -6.98 19.00 -3.58
N ASP A 100 -5.81 19.08 -2.96
CA ASP A 100 -4.74 20.02 -3.32
C ASP A 100 -3.38 19.29 -3.33
N PRO A 101 -2.93 18.82 -4.51
CA PRO A 101 -1.71 18.02 -4.60
C PRO A 101 -0.43 18.80 -4.34
N VAL A 102 -0.39 20.10 -4.65
CA VAL A 102 0.84 20.90 -4.49
C VAL A 102 1.08 21.17 -3.00
N ARG A 103 0.05 21.59 -2.27
CA ARG A 103 0.16 21.85 -0.83
C ARG A 103 0.42 20.58 -0.01
N ASN A 104 -0.05 19.43 -0.48
CA ASN A 104 0.02 18.17 0.24
C ASN A 104 1.02 17.16 -0.36
N VAL A 105 2.02 17.62 -1.13
CA VAL A 105 3.01 16.74 -1.77
C VAL A 105 3.73 15.84 -0.76
N TRP A 106 3.91 16.31 0.47
CA TRP A 106 4.53 15.54 1.55
C TRP A 106 3.80 14.22 1.84
N VAL A 107 2.47 14.13 1.73
CA VAL A 107 1.74 12.87 1.94
C VAL A 107 2.12 11.82 0.90
N VAL A 108 2.41 12.25 -0.34
CA VAL A 108 2.89 11.36 -1.40
C VAL A 108 4.32 10.88 -1.08
N GLU A 109 5.18 11.77 -0.61
CA GLU A 109 6.55 11.43 -0.19
C GLU A 109 6.56 10.50 1.04
N PHE A 110 5.69 10.75 2.01
CA PHE A 110 5.43 9.86 3.14
C PHE A 110 5.03 8.46 2.66
N GLY A 111 4.13 8.36 1.69
CA GLY A 111 3.78 7.08 1.07
C GLY A 111 4.99 6.38 0.43
N MET A 112 5.86 7.13 -0.25
CA MET A 112 7.08 6.57 -0.83
C MET A 112 8.06 6.06 0.24
N ILE A 113 8.20 6.79 1.35
CA ILE A 113 9.00 6.37 2.50
C ILE A 113 8.42 5.10 3.12
N ALA A 114 7.10 5.02 3.27
CA ALA A 114 6.42 3.82 3.76
C ALA A 114 6.67 2.62 2.84
N CYS A 115 6.57 2.81 1.52
CA CYS A 115 6.92 1.77 0.54
C CYS A 115 8.36 1.28 0.68
N ALA A 116 9.32 2.20 0.87
CA ALA A 116 10.71 1.84 1.11
C ALA A 116 10.91 1.11 2.44
N GLY A 117 10.16 1.50 3.49
CA GLY A 117 10.21 0.89 4.81
C GLY A 117 9.72 -0.57 4.88
N ILE A 118 8.92 -1.02 3.90
CA ILE A 118 8.49 -2.43 3.80
C ILE A 118 9.70 -3.35 3.57
N VAL A 119 10.71 -2.92 2.83
CA VAL A 119 11.89 -3.73 2.51
C VAL A 119 12.67 -4.15 3.77
N PRO A 120 13.16 -3.23 4.62
CA PRO A 120 13.84 -3.62 5.85
C PRO A 120 12.91 -4.36 6.82
N LEU A 121 11.62 -4.01 6.87
CA LEU A 121 10.64 -4.72 7.69
C LEU A 121 10.58 -6.21 7.32
N ALA A 122 10.39 -6.52 6.04
CA ALA A 122 10.30 -7.91 5.56
C ALA A 122 11.62 -8.67 5.77
N LEU A 123 12.76 -8.05 5.46
CA LEU A 123 14.08 -8.68 5.55
C LEU A 123 14.56 -8.91 7.00
N ILE A 124 14.06 -8.15 7.97
CA ILE A 124 14.44 -8.28 9.38
C ILE A 124 13.38 -9.10 10.14
N CYS A 125 12.12 -8.69 10.09
CA CYS A 125 11.06 -9.33 10.86
C CYS A 125 10.65 -10.69 10.28
N GLY A 126 10.78 -10.89 8.96
CA GLY A 126 10.49 -12.18 8.31
C GLY A 126 11.32 -13.32 8.90
N PRO A 127 12.67 -13.25 8.88
CA PRO A 127 13.52 -14.26 9.49
C PRO A 127 13.29 -14.44 11.00
N ILE A 128 13.07 -13.35 11.75
CA ILE A 128 12.77 -13.41 13.20
C ILE A 128 11.50 -14.24 13.47
N ARG A 129 10.52 -14.19 12.57
CA ARG A 129 9.25 -14.92 12.68
C ARG A 129 9.24 -16.25 11.93
N GLY A 130 10.38 -16.68 11.37
CA GLY A 130 10.50 -17.94 10.63
C GLY A 130 9.78 -17.94 9.28
N ILE A 131 9.59 -16.77 8.65
CA ILE A 131 9.02 -16.65 7.31
C ILE A 131 10.09 -17.04 6.28
N PRO A 132 9.77 -17.91 5.28
CA PRO A 132 10.69 -18.25 4.22
C PRO A 132 11.11 -17.04 3.40
N PHE A 133 12.39 -16.97 3.02
CA PHE A 133 12.94 -15.82 2.29
C PHE A 133 12.20 -15.53 0.97
N TRP A 134 11.80 -16.56 0.23
CA TRP A 134 11.04 -16.41 -1.02
C TRP A 134 9.66 -15.79 -0.80
N TRP A 135 9.05 -16.01 0.38
CA TRP A 135 7.79 -15.35 0.75
C TRP A 135 8.02 -13.88 1.05
N SER A 136 9.13 -13.52 1.71
CA SER A 136 9.49 -12.11 1.95
C SER A 136 9.67 -11.32 0.65
N VAL A 137 9.99 -11.96 -0.48
CA VAL A 137 9.99 -11.32 -1.81
C VAL A 137 8.58 -10.86 -2.20
N ILE A 138 7.56 -11.66 -1.88
CA ILE A 138 6.15 -11.32 -2.09
C ILE A 138 5.76 -10.16 -1.16
N ASP A 139 6.15 -10.21 0.12
CA ASP A 139 5.88 -9.13 1.08
C ASP A 139 6.46 -7.78 0.61
N MET A 140 7.67 -7.80 0.05
CA MET A 140 8.33 -6.60 -0.49
C MET A 140 7.70 -6.07 -1.78
N ALA A 141 7.01 -6.93 -2.55
CA ALA A 141 6.46 -6.56 -3.86
C ALA A 141 5.51 -5.36 -3.75
N PHE A 142 4.67 -5.29 -2.71
CA PHE A 142 3.79 -4.14 -2.52
C PHE A 142 4.55 -2.82 -2.36
N GLY A 143 5.67 -2.81 -1.63
CA GLY A 143 6.53 -1.63 -1.51
C GLY A 143 7.17 -1.24 -2.85
N VAL A 144 7.73 -2.23 -3.56
CA VAL A 144 8.42 -2.03 -4.84
C VAL A 144 7.48 -1.56 -5.94
N PHE A 145 6.29 -2.13 -6.05
CA PHE A 145 5.32 -1.71 -7.07
C PHE A 145 4.51 -0.49 -6.63
N GLY A 146 4.27 -0.32 -5.33
CA GLY A 146 3.53 0.81 -4.76
C GLY A 146 4.27 2.15 -4.88
N VAL A 147 5.60 2.16 -4.89
CA VAL A 147 6.37 3.40 -5.07
C VAL A 147 6.26 3.96 -6.50
N ILE A 148 5.98 3.12 -7.51
CA ILE A 148 5.89 3.52 -8.92
C ILE A 148 4.78 4.58 -9.14
N PRO A 149 3.50 4.33 -8.80
CA PRO A 149 2.44 5.32 -8.98
C PRO A 149 2.71 6.60 -8.16
N LEU A 150 3.25 6.48 -6.94
CA LEU A 150 3.58 7.63 -6.10
C LEU A 150 4.68 8.49 -6.69
N TYR A 151 5.72 7.87 -7.27
CA TYR A 151 6.78 8.58 -7.97
C TYR A 151 6.26 9.33 -9.20
N VAL A 152 5.39 8.68 -9.99
CA VAL A 152 4.73 9.31 -11.15
C VAL A 152 3.88 10.50 -10.71
N VAL A 153 3.10 10.34 -9.63
CA VAL A 153 2.31 11.42 -9.02
C VAL A 153 3.23 12.56 -8.60
N ARG A 154 4.26 12.30 -7.80
CA ARG A 154 5.21 13.31 -7.33
C ARG A 154 5.80 14.13 -8.47
N ARG A 155 6.25 13.46 -9.55
CA ARG A 155 6.80 14.15 -10.73
C ARG A 155 5.77 15.08 -11.39
N LYS A 156 4.51 14.64 -11.51
CA LYS A 156 3.42 15.46 -12.05
C LYS A 156 3.07 16.63 -11.14
N ILE A 157 3.10 16.43 -9.81
CA ILE A 157 2.87 17.49 -8.82
C ILE A 157 3.94 18.57 -8.93
N LYS A 158 5.22 18.20 -9.02
CA LYS A 158 6.32 19.17 -9.20
C LYS A 158 6.22 19.95 -10.52
N ARG A 159 5.73 19.31 -11.59
CA ARG A 159 5.43 20.01 -12.84
C ARG A 159 4.25 20.98 -12.70
N LEU A 160 3.23 20.62 -11.93
CA LEU A 160 2.08 21.48 -11.64
C LEU A 160 2.46 22.69 -10.77
N GLU A 161 3.35 22.49 -9.81
CA GLU A 161 3.92 23.55 -8.96
C GLU A 161 4.63 24.61 -9.82
N ALA A 162 5.50 24.18 -10.75
CA ALA A 162 6.19 25.09 -11.67
C ALA A 162 5.26 25.88 -12.61
N LEU A 163 4.09 25.35 -12.94
CA LEU A 163 3.07 26.00 -13.78
C LEU A 163 2.12 26.90 -12.99
N THR A 164 2.20 26.92 -11.66
CA THR A 164 1.36 27.76 -10.81
C THR A 164 2.20 28.95 -10.33
N PRO A 165 1.94 30.19 -10.81
CA PRO A 165 2.63 31.35 -10.31
C PRO A 165 2.45 31.46 -8.80
N TYR A 166 3.56 31.61 -8.06
CA TYR A 166 3.57 31.74 -6.61
C TYR A 166 2.67 32.91 -6.22
N ALA A 167 1.53 32.65 -5.59
CA ALA A 167 0.60 33.70 -5.13
C ALA A 167 1.18 34.58 -3.99
N GLY A 168 2.44 34.38 -3.61
CA GLY A 168 3.17 35.17 -2.61
C GLY A 168 3.96 36.36 -3.16
N SER A 169 3.99 36.62 -4.47
CA SER A 169 4.60 37.83 -5.03
C SER A 169 3.58 38.97 -5.16
N ARG A 170 2.80 39.28 -4.11
CA ARG A 170 2.13 40.58 -4.05
C ARG A 170 3.21 41.61 -3.70
N PRO A 171 3.50 42.61 -4.55
CA PRO A 171 4.41 43.68 -4.16
C PRO A 171 3.87 44.32 -2.89
N VAL A 172 4.72 44.43 -1.87
CA VAL A 172 4.43 45.21 -0.65
C VAL A 172 4.12 46.63 -1.12
N PRO A 173 2.97 47.23 -0.73
CA PRO A 173 2.68 48.61 -1.09
C PRO A 173 3.76 49.50 -0.48
N VAL A 174 4.49 50.24 -1.33
CA VAL A 174 5.43 51.26 -0.86
C VAL A 174 4.59 52.38 -0.24
N PRO A 175 4.81 52.75 1.04
CA PRO A 175 4.14 53.91 1.62
C PRO A 175 4.52 55.17 0.83
N ARG A 176 3.52 55.97 0.45
CA ARG A 176 3.73 57.30 -0.12
C ARG A 176 4.00 58.31 0.98
#